data_AF-A0A8C0TJP1-F1
#
_entry.id   AF-A0A8C0TJP1-F1
#
_cell.length_a   1.000
_cell.length_b   1.000
_cell.length_c   1.000
_cell.angle_alpha   90.00
_cell.angle_beta   90.00
_cell.angle_gamma   90.00
#
_symmetry.space_group_name_H-M   'P 1'
#
loop_
_entity.id
_entity.type
_entity.pdbx_description
1 polymer ?
#
loop_
_entity_poly.entity_id
_entity_poly.type
_entity_poly.pdbx_seq_one_letter_code
_entity_poly.pdbx_strand_id
1 'polypeptide(L)'
;MEKDQPENIGELPEDEPQQEEEPTDLASEPLASENKVEADDINTEETKKVEDANKEVKKIPGDQNEPSTSDPEVIKIQAWWRGTLVRRTLLHAVIRVMVIQRWWKQILTKLMERRRRAALETFTRKEWAAVKLQSWVRMWRIHRRYCRLLNAARIIQAYWRCHSCASRGFIKGHYRVTANQLHLELEILMGSGPCIVSECIPLPIKQ
;
A
#
# COMPACT_ATOMS: atom_id res chain seq x y z
N MET A 1 39.57 -21.46 -11.71
CA MET A 1 39.12 -20.05 -11.77
C MET A 1 38.00 -20.00 -12.78
N GLU A 2 36.81 -20.26 -12.26
CA GLU A 2 35.55 -20.41 -12.97
C GLU A 2 34.99 -19.01 -13.26
N LYS A 3 34.59 -18.77 -14.50
CA LYS A 3 33.99 -17.52 -14.97
C LYS A 3 32.51 -17.77 -15.15
N ASP A 4 31.68 -17.19 -14.29
CA ASP A 4 30.25 -17.08 -14.51
C ASP A 4 29.85 -15.64 -14.81
N GLN A 5 29.06 -15.51 -15.86
CA GLN A 5 28.39 -14.29 -16.34
C GLN A 5 27.07 -14.05 -15.57
N PRO A 6 26.51 -12.83 -15.63
CA PRO A 6 25.41 -12.39 -14.77
C PRO A 6 24.02 -12.77 -15.31
N GLU A 7 23.10 -13.08 -14.39
CA GLU A 7 21.66 -13.24 -14.67
C GLU A 7 21.00 -11.89 -14.99
N ASN A 8 20.28 -11.91 -16.11
CA ASN A 8 19.47 -10.83 -16.66
C ASN A 8 18.02 -10.98 -16.19
N ILE A 9 17.40 -9.83 -15.93
CA ILE A 9 16.05 -9.61 -15.44
C ILE A 9 15.08 -9.50 -16.63
N GLY A 10 13.87 -10.08 -16.49
CA GLY A 10 12.69 -9.84 -17.34
C GLY A 10 11.95 -11.15 -17.60
N GLU A 11 10.63 -11.28 -17.63
CA GLU A 11 9.45 -10.41 -17.52
C GLU A 11 8.25 -11.38 -17.33
N LEU A 12 7.21 -10.99 -16.59
CA LEU A 12 5.91 -11.68 -16.48
C LEU A 12 4.84 -10.59 -16.25
N PRO A 13 3.57 -10.79 -16.66
CA PRO A 13 2.99 -10.18 -17.85
C PRO A 13 2.04 -9.02 -17.49
N GLU A 14 1.70 -8.27 -18.52
CA GLU A 14 0.60 -7.31 -18.57
C GLU A 14 -0.75 -8.01 -18.34
N ASP A 15 -1.60 -7.44 -17.49
CA ASP A 15 -3.07 -7.52 -17.62
C ASP A 15 -3.69 -6.25 -16.98
N GLU A 16 -4.29 -5.42 -17.84
CA GLU A 16 -5.11 -4.26 -17.46
C GLU A 16 -6.44 -4.68 -16.81
N PRO A 17 -7.02 -3.83 -15.92
CA PRO A 17 -8.41 -3.93 -15.51
C PRO A 17 -9.27 -2.79 -16.10
N GLN A 18 -10.44 -3.14 -16.62
CA GLN A 18 -11.63 -2.30 -16.74
C GLN A 18 -12.81 -3.18 -16.23
N GLN A 19 -13.85 -2.75 -15.50
CA GLN A 19 -14.63 -1.51 -15.50
C GLN A 19 -15.33 -1.31 -14.13
N GLU A 20 -15.59 -0.03 -13.84
CA GLU A 20 -16.77 0.61 -13.22
C GLU A 20 -17.64 -0.16 -12.20
N GLU A 21 -17.86 0.43 -11.01
CA GLU A 21 -19.20 0.67 -10.43
C GLU A 21 -19.15 1.84 -9.42
N GLU A 22 -20.07 2.82 -9.54
CA GLU A 22 -20.42 3.82 -8.51
C GLU A 22 -21.81 3.47 -7.92
N PRO A 23 -22.15 3.93 -6.69
CA PRO A 23 -23.13 3.29 -5.81
C PRO A 23 -24.49 4.05 -5.72
N THR A 24 -25.24 3.75 -4.65
CA THR A 24 -26.55 4.26 -4.16
C THR A 24 -27.74 3.43 -4.67
N ASP A 25 -28.51 2.72 -3.85
CA ASP A 25 -29.38 3.29 -2.80
C ASP A 25 -29.72 2.33 -1.63
N LEU A 26 -30.17 2.99 -0.56
CA LEU A 26 -30.53 2.54 0.79
C LEU A 26 -31.75 1.60 0.86
N ALA A 27 -31.67 0.53 1.67
CA ALA A 27 -32.71 0.11 2.62
C ALA A 27 -32.28 -1.11 3.48
N SER A 28 -32.32 -0.96 4.80
CA SER A 28 -32.34 -2.02 5.83
C SER A 28 -33.18 -1.43 6.98
N GLU A 29 -34.11 -2.10 7.64
CA GLU A 29 -34.13 -3.42 8.31
C GLU A 29 -35.61 -3.89 8.51
N PRO A 30 -35.96 -4.87 9.38
CA PRO A 30 -35.63 -6.31 9.34
C PRO A 30 -36.88 -7.19 9.54
N LEU A 31 -36.87 -8.47 9.15
CA LEU A 31 -37.71 -9.49 9.79
C LEU A 31 -37.03 -10.85 9.81
N ALA A 32 -37.09 -11.46 10.99
CA ALA A 32 -36.49 -12.72 11.38
C ALA A 32 -37.29 -13.94 10.88
N SER A 33 -36.60 -15.05 10.61
CA SER A 33 -37.13 -16.40 10.86
C SER A 33 -35.97 -17.39 10.99
N GLU A 34 -35.88 -18.02 12.15
CA GLU A 34 -34.91 -19.05 12.54
C GLU A 34 -35.24 -20.41 11.92
N ASN A 35 -34.21 -21.24 11.69
CA ASN A 35 -34.30 -22.70 11.69
C ASN A 35 -33.02 -23.32 12.30
N LYS A 36 -33.10 -23.55 13.62
CA LYS A 36 -32.92 -24.84 14.32
C LYS A 36 -31.74 -25.76 13.96
N VAL A 37 -30.77 -25.87 14.89
CA VAL A 37 -30.06 -27.10 15.35
C VAL A 37 -29.59 -26.78 16.79
N GLU A 38 -30.31 -27.18 17.84
CA GLU A 38 -30.15 -28.43 18.62
C GLU A 38 -28.86 -28.49 19.46
N ALA A 39 -29.01 -28.25 20.78
CA ALA A 39 -28.58 -29.13 21.88
C ALA A 39 -28.51 -28.37 23.24
N ASP A 40 -29.51 -28.65 24.08
CA ASP A 40 -29.45 -28.97 25.52
C ASP A 40 -28.95 -27.94 26.55
N ASP A 41 -29.89 -27.09 26.97
CA ASP A 41 -30.60 -27.07 28.27
C ASP A 41 -29.92 -27.54 29.58
N ILE A 42 -30.16 -26.77 30.66
CA ILE A 42 -30.63 -27.20 32.01
C ILE A 42 -30.75 -25.96 32.92
N ASN A 43 -32.00 -25.66 33.31
CA ASN A 43 -32.51 -25.26 34.64
C ASN A 43 -33.88 -24.58 34.46
N THR A 44 -34.94 -24.74 35.25
CA THR A 44 -35.16 -25.19 36.63
C THR A 44 -36.67 -25.09 36.86
N GLU A 45 -37.28 -26.11 37.50
CA GLU A 45 -38.52 -26.09 38.33
C GLU A 45 -39.82 -25.47 37.74
N GLU A 46 -41.06 -25.80 38.11
CA GLU A 46 -41.75 -26.79 38.93
C GLU A 46 -43.24 -26.54 38.58
N THR A 47 -44.10 -27.58 38.62
CA THR A 47 -45.31 -27.64 39.48
C THR A 47 -46.27 -28.77 39.05
N LYS A 48 -46.28 -29.83 39.87
CA LYS A 48 -47.44 -30.53 40.46
C LYS A 48 -48.75 -30.71 39.64
N LYS A 49 -49.09 -31.95 39.28
CA LYS A 49 -49.99 -32.90 40.01
C LYS A 49 -50.35 -34.11 39.10
N VAL A 50 -50.07 -35.36 39.51
CA VAL A 50 -51.05 -36.41 39.96
C VAL A 50 -51.88 -36.93 38.75
N GLU A 51 -51.78 -38.15 38.22
CA GLU A 51 -52.03 -39.49 38.81
C GLU A 51 -51.42 -40.65 37.96
N ASP A 52 -51.16 -41.76 38.66
CA ASP A 52 -51.26 -43.18 38.25
C ASP A 52 -50.46 -43.78 37.08
N ALA A 53 -49.54 -44.69 37.42
CA ALA A 53 -49.66 -46.12 37.07
C ALA A 53 -48.55 -46.97 37.72
N ASN A 54 -48.97 -48.04 38.38
CA ASN A 54 -48.18 -49.12 38.98
C ASN A 54 -47.02 -49.63 38.11
N LYS A 55 -45.81 -49.68 38.69
CA LYS A 55 -44.78 -50.65 38.30
C LYS A 55 -43.91 -51.02 39.48
N GLU A 56 -43.99 -52.29 39.88
CA GLU A 56 -43.18 -52.91 40.92
C GLU A 56 -41.68 -52.60 40.74
N VAL A 57 -41.08 -51.98 41.76
CA VAL A 57 -39.64 -51.96 41.94
C VAL A 57 -39.35 -52.73 43.22
N LYS A 58 -38.58 -53.82 43.06
CA LYS A 58 -38.02 -54.66 44.11
C LYS A 58 -37.50 -53.81 45.27
N LYS A 59 -38.02 -54.09 46.47
CA LYS A 59 -37.47 -53.61 47.74
C LYS A 59 -36.00 -54.04 47.84
N ILE A 60 -35.09 -53.08 47.75
CA ILE A 60 -33.74 -53.21 48.30
C ILE A 60 -33.92 -53.07 49.81
N PRO A 61 -33.41 -54.00 50.64
CA PRO A 61 -33.57 -53.91 52.08
C PRO A 61 -32.86 -52.64 52.56
N GLY A 62 -33.63 -51.76 53.20
CA GLY A 62 -33.09 -50.62 53.89
C GLY A 62 -32.19 -51.11 55.00
N ASP A 63 -30.89 -50.93 54.81
CA ASP A 63 -29.92 -51.02 55.90
C ASP A 63 -30.16 -49.80 56.79
N GLN A 64 -30.97 -50.01 57.82
CA GLN A 64 -31.23 -49.08 58.90
C GLN A 64 -29.96 -49.02 59.76
N ASN A 65 -28.89 -48.44 59.23
CA ASN A 65 -27.83 -47.88 60.07
C ASN A 65 -28.35 -46.54 60.58
N GLU A 66 -29.12 -46.64 61.66
CA GLU A 66 -29.35 -45.55 62.60
C GLU A 66 -27.99 -44.90 62.91
N PRO A 67 -27.75 -43.62 62.56
CA PRO A 67 -26.51 -42.98 62.96
C PRO A 67 -26.59 -42.77 64.47
N SER A 68 -25.96 -43.68 65.18
CA SER A 68 -25.57 -43.50 66.58
C SER A 68 -25.02 -42.08 66.74
N THR A 69 -25.60 -41.33 67.67
CA THR A 69 -25.05 -40.11 68.27
C THR A 69 -23.97 -39.44 67.41
N SER A 70 -24.39 -38.74 66.35
CA SER A 70 -23.44 -38.01 65.51
C SER A 70 -22.74 -36.98 66.37
N ASP A 71 -21.49 -37.26 66.74
CA ASP A 71 -20.71 -36.35 67.56
C ASP A 71 -20.67 -34.98 66.85
N PRO A 72 -21.07 -33.90 67.53
CA PRO A 72 -21.15 -32.56 66.92
C PRO A 72 -19.78 -32.10 66.38
N GLU A 73 -18.68 -32.69 66.85
CA GLU A 73 -17.33 -32.44 66.37
C GLU A 73 -17.07 -33.02 64.97
N VAL A 74 -17.55 -34.22 64.67
CA VAL A 74 -17.41 -34.85 63.35
C VAL A 74 -18.16 -34.05 62.30
N ILE A 75 -19.37 -33.58 62.64
CA ILE A 75 -20.19 -32.73 61.76
C ILE A 75 -19.46 -31.41 61.45
N LYS A 76 -18.82 -30.79 62.46
CA LYS A 76 -18.03 -29.56 62.26
C LYS A 76 -16.84 -29.79 61.31
N ILE A 77 -16.12 -30.89 61.48
CA ILE A 77 -15.00 -31.26 60.62
C ILE A 77 -15.48 -31.49 59.18
N GLN A 78 -16.59 -32.21 59.00
CA GLN A 78 -17.17 -32.49 57.69
C GLN A 78 -17.68 -31.22 56.99
N ALA A 79 -18.34 -30.33 57.73
CA ALA A 79 -18.77 -29.02 57.23
C ALA A 79 -17.56 -28.15 56.83
N TRP A 80 -16.49 -28.18 57.61
CA TRP A 80 -15.25 -27.46 57.31
C TRP A 80 -14.58 -27.97 56.02
N TRP A 81 -14.50 -29.28 55.83
CA TRP A 81 -13.95 -29.88 54.60
C TRP A 81 -14.78 -29.52 53.37
N ARG A 82 -16.11 -29.62 53.45
CA ARG A 82 -17.00 -29.22 52.36
C ARG A 82 -16.87 -27.74 52.01
N GLY A 83 -16.79 -26.86 53.01
CA GLY A 83 -16.58 -25.43 52.81
C GLY A 83 -15.23 -25.09 52.19
N THR A 84 -14.16 -25.79 52.60
CA THR A 84 -12.81 -25.58 52.06
C THR A 84 -12.71 -26.06 50.61
N LEU A 85 -13.31 -27.20 50.27
CA LEU A 85 -13.34 -27.72 48.92
C LEU A 85 -14.04 -26.73 47.95
N VAL A 86 -15.22 -26.23 48.32
CA VAL A 86 -15.98 -25.26 47.50
C VAL A 86 -15.22 -23.94 47.34
N ARG A 87 -14.59 -23.42 48.40
CA ARG A 87 -13.77 -22.19 48.28
C ARG A 87 -12.60 -22.36 47.33
N ARG A 88 -11.97 -23.53 47.33
CA ARG A 88 -10.85 -23.84 46.42
C ARG A 88 -11.32 -23.92 44.98
N THR A 89 -12.45 -24.58 44.70
CA THR A 89 -13.00 -24.66 43.34
C THR A 89 -13.43 -23.30 42.81
N LEU A 90 -14.09 -22.49 43.65
CA LEU A 90 -14.46 -21.11 43.29
C LEU A 90 -13.24 -20.26 42.98
N LEU A 91 -12.18 -20.33 43.80
CA LEU A 91 -10.94 -19.59 43.53
C LEU A 91 -10.34 -19.98 42.18
N HIS A 92 -10.27 -21.29 41.88
CA HIS A 92 -9.80 -21.75 40.57
C HIS A 92 -10.68 -21.29 39.42
N ALA A 93 -12.01 -21.27 39.60
CA ALA A 93 -12.94 -20.76 38.60
C ALA A 93 -12.73 -19.26 38.33
N VAL A 94 -12.60 -18.46 39.39
CA VAL A 94 -12.35 -17.01 39.29
C VAL A 94 -11.04 -16.73 38.56
N ILE A 95 -9.96 -17.43 38.91
CA ILE A 95 -8.65 -17.26 38.25
C ILE A 95 -8.77 -17.57 36.75
N ARG A 96 -9.47 -18.64 36.37
CA ARG A 96 -9.68 -18.99 34.95
C ARG A 96 -10.46 -17.90 34.21
N VAL A 97 -11.55 -17.41 34.81
CA VAL A 97 -12.34 -16.31 34.23
C VAL A 97 -11.48 -15.06 34.05
N MET A 98 -10.66 -14.69 35.05
CA MET A 98 -9.78 -13.53 34.95
C MET A 98 -8.75 -13.67 33.82
N VAL A 99 -8.18 -14.85 33.60
CA VAL A 99 -7.25 -15.10 32.49
C VAL A 99 -7.96 -14.92 31.14
N ILE A 100 -9.15 -15.49 30.98
CA ILE A 100 -9.94 -15.38 29.74
C ILE A 100 -10.34 -13.92 29.47
N GLN A 101 -10.82 -13.21 30.49
CA GLN A 101 -11.18 -11.79 30.37
C GLN A 101 -9.99 -10.93 29.98
N ARG A 102 -8.82 -11.16 30.60
CA ARG A 102 -7.60 -10.41 30.29
C ARG A 102 -7.10 -10.70 28.88
N TRP A 103 -7.17 -11.96 28.45
CA TRP A 103 -6.83 -12.38 27.09
C TRP A 103 -7.71 -11.68 26.05
N TRP A 104 -9.03 -11.66 26.26
CA TRP A 104 -9.97 -10.96 25.39
C TRP A 104 -9.69 -9.45 25.32
N LYS A 105 -9.43 -8.80 26.46
CA LYS A 105 -9.05 -7.38 26.48
C LYS A 105 -7.79 -7.12 25.66
N GLN A 106 -6.78 -7.98 25.76
CA GLN A 106 -5.56 -7.84 24.96
C GLN A 106 -5.79 -8.03 23.46
N ILE A 107 -6.68 -8.95 23.07
CA ILE A 107 -7.03 -9.14 21.66
C ILE A 107 -7.75 -7.91 21.12
N LEU A 108 -8.70 -7.38 21.88
CA LEU A 108 -9.46 -6.21 21.49
C LEU A 108 -8.56 -4.98 21.35
N THR A 109 -7.63 -4.75 22.28
CA THR A 109 -6.67 -3.63 22.18
C THR A 109 -5.76 -3.80 20.98
N LYS A 110 -5.24 -5.02 20.73
CA LYS A 110 -4.43 -5.31 19.54
C LYS A 110 -5.21 -5.06 18.24
N LEU A 111 -6.48 -5.43 18.18
CA LEU A 111 -7.32 -5.19 17.02
C LEU A 111 -7.55 -3.69 16.77
N MET A 112 -7.86 -2.94 17.83
CA MET A 112 -8.03 -1.48 17.74
C MET A 112 -6.74 -0.78 17.33
N GLU A 113 -5.58 -1.19 17.87
CA GLU A 113 -4.29 -0.66 17.48
C GLU A 113 -3.96 -0.94 16.01
N ARG A 114 -4.21 -2.16 15.53
CA ARG A 114 -4.02 -2.50 14.10
C ARG A 114 -4.89 -1.62 13.21
N ARG A 115 -6.16 -1.45 13.57
CA ARG A 115 -7.08 -0.58 12.83
C ARG A 115 -6.60 0.88 12.83
N ARG A 116 -6.13 1.38 13.97
CA ARG A 116 -5.59 2.74 14.11
C ARG A 116 -4.32 2.92 13.28
N ARG A 117 -3.39 1.96 13.30
CA ARG A 117 -2.16 2.00 12.49
C ARG A 117 -2.48 1.98 11.00
N ALA A 118 -3.36 1.09 10.55
CA ALA A 118 -3.79 1.03 9.16
C ALA A 118 -4.40 2.37 8.70
N ALA A 119 -5.27 2.98 9.52
CA ALA A 119 -5.81 4.30 9.21
C ALA A 119 -4.69 5.36 9.08
N LEU A 120 -3.76 5.44 10.03
CA LEU A 120 -2.62 6.37 9.98
C LEU A 120 -1.71 6.14 8.77
N GLU A 121 -1.45 4.88 8.40
CA GLU A 121 -0.67 4.53 7.21
C GLU A 121 -1.36 5.01 5.92
N THR A 122 -2.68 4.88 5.83
CA THR A 122 -3.41 5.40 4.66
C THR A 122 -3.34 6.93 4.57
N PHE A 123 -3.43 7.65 5.70
CA PHE A 123 -3.31 9.11 5.72
C PHE A 123 -1.90 9.56 5.37
N THR A 124 -0.87 8.97 5.99
CA THR A 124 0.53 9.30 5.68
C THR A 124 0.85 8.98 4.22
N ARG A 125 0.35 7.88 3.65
CA ARG A 125 0.52 7.58 2.22
C ARG A 125 -0.12 8.65 1.32
N LYS A 126 -1.31 9.14 1.67
CA LYS A 126 -1.98 10.24 0.96
C LYS A 126 -1.17 11.53 1.05
N GLU A 127 -0.67 11.88 2.22
CA GLU A 127 0.17 13.06 2.43
C GLU A 127 1.47 12.97 1.64
N TRP A 128 2.17 11.82 1.69
CA TRP A 128 3.37 11.57 0.90
C TRP A 128 3.12 11.68 -0.60
N ALA A 129 2.00 11.14 -1.08
CA ALA A 129 1.59 11.29 -2.48
C ALA A 129 1.33 12.76 -2.83
N ALA A 130 0.63 13.50 -1.96
CA ALA A 130 0.37 14.92 -2.17
C ALA A 130 1.66 15.75 -2.18
N VAL A 131 2.60 15.51 -1.27
CA VAL A 131 3.89 16.22 -1.21
C VAL A 131 4.74 15.90 -2.45
N LYS A 132 4.78 14.64 -2.90
CA LYS A 132 5.42 14.27 -4.16
C LYS A 132 4.77 14.98 -5.35
N LEU A 133 3.44 14.97 -5.45
CA LEU A 133 2.75 15.66 -6.54
C LEU A 133 3.02 17.17 -6.50
N GLN A 134 2.99 17.78 -5.32
CA GLN A 134 3.31 19.19 -5.15
C GLN A 134 4.74 19.53 -5.57
N SER A 135 5.72 18.69 -5.23
CA SER A 135 7.12 18.92 -5.62
C SER A 135 7.30 18.80 -7.14
N TRP A 136 6.62 17.84 -7.77
CA TRP A 136 6.60 17.68 -9.23
C TRP A 136 5.98 18.89 -9.92
N VAL A 137 4.81 19.35 -9.45
CA VAL A 137 4.13 20.53 -10.00
C VAL A 137 5.00 21.78 -9.85
N ARG A 138 5.65 21.97 -8.69
CA ARG A 138 6.56 23.11 -8.48
C ARG A 138 7.76 23.05 -9.44
N MET A 139 8.42 21.90 -9.55
CA MET A 139 9.53 21.70 -10.48
C MET A 139 9.10 21.95 -11.93
N TRP A 140 7.95 21.39 -12.34
CA TRP A 140 7.39 21.56 -13.68
C TRP A 140 7.13 23.03 -14.02
N ARG A 141 6.53 23.81 -13.10
CA ARG A 141 6.27 25.25 -13.33
C ARG A 141 7.56 26.02 -13.57
N ILE A 142 8.60 25.76 -12.76
CA ILE A 142 9.91 26.41 -12.90
C ILE A 142 10.56 26.01 -14.22
N HIS A 143 10.58 24.72 -14.52
CA HIS A 143 11.15 24.20 -15.77
C HIS A 143 10.44 24.78 -17.00
N ARG A 144 9.11 24.85 -17.00
CA ARG A 144 8.33 25.45 -18.09
C ARG A 144 8.59 26.96 -18.24
N ARG A 145 8.81 27.68 -17.13
CA ARG A 145 9.21 29.11 -17.19
C ARG A 145 10.61 29.26 -17.77
N TYR A 146 11.56 28.45 -17.32
CA TYR A 146 12.93 28.43 -17.81
C TYR A 146 12.98 28.12 -19.31
N CYS A 147 12.31 27.05 -19.76
CA CYS A 147 12.28 26.67 -21.17
C CYS A 147 11.65 27.76 -22.05
N ARG A 148 10.60 28.45 -21.58
CA ARG A 148 10.02 29.60 -22.31
C ARG A 148 11.02 30.74 -22.47
N LEU A 149 11.71 31.12 -21.39
CA LEU A 149 12.72 32.17 -21.43
C LEU A 149 13.90 31.78 -22.32
N LEU A 150 14.35 30.54 -22.22
CA LEU A 150 15.46 30.02 -23.03
C LEU A 150 15.09 29.98 -24.52
N ASN A 151 13.85 29.59 -24.85
CA ASN A 151 13.37 29.61 -26.23
C ASN A 151 13.31 31.05 -26.78
N ALA A 152 12.77 31.99 -26.00
CA ALA A 152 12.75 33.40 -26.38
C ALA A 152 14.17 33.96 -26.59
N ALA A 153 15.10 33.67 -25.68
CA ALA A 153 16.49 34.06 -25.80
C ALA A 153 17.15 33.47 -27.05
N ARG A 154 16.92 32.19 -27.35
CA ARG A 154 17.42 31.54 -28.57
C ARG A 154 16.89 32.19 -29.85
N ILE A 155 15.61 32.54 -29.89
CA ILE A 155 15.01 33.25 -31.04
C ILE A 155 15.69 34.61 -31.24
N ILE A 156 15.83 35.40 -30.17
CA ILE A 156 16.49 36.71 -30.22
C ILE A 156 17.95 36.56 -30.68
N GLN A 157 18.68 35.59 -30.12
CA GLN A 157 20.07 35.33 -30.50
C GLN A 157 20.19 34.86 -31.96
N ALA A 158 19.28 34.02 -32.45
CA ALA A 158 19.27 33.56 -33.83
C ALA A 158 18.98 34.72 -34.79
N TYR A 159 18.01 35.57 -34.44
CA TYR A 159 17.73 36.79 -35.21
C TYR A 159 18.93 37.72 -35.25
N TRP A 160 19.57 37.97 -34.10
CA TRP A 160 20.73 38.85 -34.03
C TRP A 160 21.94 38.28 -34.78
N ARG A 161 22.17 36.97 -34.72
CA ARG A 161 23.20 36.29 -35.52
C ARG A 161 22.91 36.38 -37.01
N CYS A 162 21.67 36.13 -37.41
CA CYS A 162 21.25 36.23 -38.81
C CYS A 162 21.41 37.68 -39.32
N HIS A 163 20.98 38.67 -38.55
CA HIS A 163 21.12 40.09 -38.88
C HIS A 163 22.60 40.51 -38.98
N SER A 164 23.43 40.07 -38.03
CA SER A 164 24.88 40.35 -38.05
C SER A 164 25.56 39.73 -39.27
N CYS A 165 25.22 38.50 -39.65
CA CYS A 165 25.72 37.85 -40.87
C CYS A 165 25.15 38.51 -42.14
N ALA A 166 23.90 38.98 -42.13
CA ALA A 166 23.33 39.69 -43.28
C ALA A 166 24.02 41.05 -43.50
N SER A 167 24.42 41.74 -42.43
CA SER A 167 25.18 43.00 -42.49
C SER A 167 26.66 42.82 -42.86
N ARG A 168 27.23 41.65 -42.54
CA ARG A 168 28.62 41.31 -42.85
C ARG A 168 28.63 40.48 -44.12
N GLY A 169 28.84 41.14 -45.24
CA GLY A 169 28.81 40.54 -46.58
C GLY A 169 29.43 39.15 -46.68
N PHE A 170 28.84 38.28 -47.50
CA PHE A 170 29.33 36.91 -47.64
C PHE A 170 30.42 36.82 -48.72
N ILE A 171 31.38 35.91 -48.52
CA ILE A 171 32.46 35.63 -49.47
C ILE A 171 32.22 34.24 -50.05
N LYS A 172 32.07 34.16 -51.37
CA LYS A 172 31.93 32.91 -52.13
C LYS A 172 33.20 32.71 -52.96
N GLY A 173 33.96 31.67 -52.64
CA GLY A 173 35.13 31.28 -53.41
C GLY A 173 34.80 30.17 -54.41
N HIS A 174 35.14 30.37 -55.67
CA HIS A 174 35.19 29.32 -56.68
C HIS A 174 36.65 29.08 -57.04
N TYR A 175 37.11 27.82 -56.99
CA TYR A 175 38.46 27.46 -57.39
C TYR A 175 38.41 26.39 -58.46
N ARG A 176 39.28 26.52 -59.46
CA ARG A 176 39.47 25.54 -60.52
C ARG A 176 40.95 25.18 -60.58
N VAL A 177 41.24 23.91 -60.30
CA VAL A 177 42.60 23.38 -60.40
C VAL A 177 42.80 22.84 -61.80
N THR A 178 43.82 23.34 -62.50
CA THR A 178 44.32 22.75 -63.76
C THR A 178 45.73 22.22 -63.53
N ALA A 179 46.24 21.40 -64.45
CA ALA A 179 47.54 20.71 -64.29
C ALA A 179 48.71 21.67 -64.00
N ASN A 180 48.65 22.90 -64.53
CA ASN A 180 49.77 23.85 -64.49
C ASN A 180 49.44 25.12 -63.68
N GLN A 181 48.18 25.34 -63.32
CA GLN A 181 47.70 26.59 -62.70
C GLN A 181 46.46 26.35 -61.81
N LEU A 182 46.38 27.08 -60.71
CA LEU A 182 45.21 27.21 -59.85
C LEU A 182 44.52 28.55 -60.17
N HIS A 183 43.28 28.49 -60.63
CA HIS A 183 42.44 29.68 -60.81
C HIS A 183 41.54 29.84 -59.58
N LEU A 184 41.66 30.96 -58.89
CA LEU A 184 40.85 31.33 -57.72
C LEU A 184 40.00 32.56 -58.07
N GLU A 185 38.70 32.46 -57.85
CA GLU A 185 37.74 33.54 -58.01
C GLU A 185 36.98 33.73 -56.70
N LEU A 186 37.09 34.90 -56.10
CA LEU A 186 36.39 35.30 -54.89
C LEU A 186 35.33 36.34 -55.24
N GLU A 187 34.07 36.01 -55.00
CA GLU A 187 32.95 36.93 -55.05
C GLU A 187 32.64 37.40 -53.62
N ILE A 188 32.81 38.69 -53.36
CA ILE A 188 32.54 39.34 -52.07
C ILE A 188 31.28 40.19 -52.24
N LEU A 189 30.20 39.82 -51.56
CA LEU A 189 28.92 40.52 -51.61
C LEU A 189 28.75 41.35 -50.35
N MET A 190 29.23 42.60 -50.38
CA MET A 190 28.91 43.60 -49.37
C MET A 190 27.67 44.37 -49.81
N GLY A 191 26.82 44.83 -48.89
CA GLY A 191 25.47 45.39 -49.18
C GLY A 191 25.37 46.56 -50.18
N SER A 192 26.47 47.01 -50.79
CA SER A 192 26.54 47.99 -51.87
C SER A 192 26.71 47.38 -53.28
N GLY A 193 26.89 46.06 -53.42
CA GLY A 193 27.06 45.34 -54.70
C GLY A 193 28.14 44.24 -54.66
N PRO A 194 28.11 43.27 -55.60
CA PRO A 194 29.14 42.23 -55.69
C PRO A 194 30.47 42.80 -56.19
N CYS A 195 31.58 42.51 -55.50
CA CYS A 195 32.93 42.69 -56.03
C CYS A 195 33.59 41.32 -56.29
N ILE A 196 34.20 41.18 -57.48
CA ILE A 196 34.81 39.94 -57.94
C ILE A 196 36.33 40.14 -58.00
N VAL A 197 37.08 39.25 -57.34
CA VAL A 197 38.54 39.22 -57.32
C VAL A 197 39.00 37.89 -57.89
N SER A 198 39.74 37.91 -59.00
CA SER A 198 40.27 36.71 -59.65
C SER A 198 41.80 36.68 -59.61
N GLU A 199 42.40 35.56 -59.23
CA GLU A 199 43.85 35.33 -59.18
C GLU A 199 44.24 33.97 -59.79
N CYS A 200 45.34 33.93 -60.55
CA CYS A 200 45.89 32.72 -61.17
C CYS A 200 47.26 32.41 -60.56
N ILE A 201 47.35 31.32 -59.80
CA ILE A 201 48.59 30.89 -59.13
C ILE A 201 49.21 29.73 -59.93
N PRO A 202 50.41 29.88 -60.50
CA PRO A 202 51.08 28.78 -61.21
C PRO A 202 51.47 27.67 -60.22
N LEU A 203 51.17 26.42 -60.57
CA LEU A 203 51.52 25.26 -59.73
C LEU A 203 52.89 24.72 -60.17
N PRO A 204 53.83 24.46 -59.25
CA PRO A 204 55.11 23.86 -59.60
C PRO A 204 54.87 22.43 -60.07
N ILE A 205 55.03 22.21 -61.38
CA ILE A 205 54.99 20.88 -61.98
C ILE A 205 56.24 20.14 -61.48
N LYS A 206 56.05 19.11 -60.63
CA LYS A 206 57.13 18.15 -60.38
C LYS A 206 57.28 17.27 -61.62
N GLN A 207 58.38 17.50 -62.36
CA GLN A 207 58.86 16.56 -63.37
C GLN A 207 59.38 15.29 -62.70
#